data_AF-A0A1V4CZ33-F1
#
_entry.id   AF-A0A1V4CZ33-F1
#
_cell.length_a   1.000
_cell.length_b   1.000
_cell.length_c   1.000
_cell.angle_alpha   90.00
_cell.angle_beta   90.00
_cell.angle_gamma   90.00
#
_symmetry.space_group_name_H-M   'P 1'
#
loop_
_entity.id
_entity.type
_entity.pdbx_description
1 polymer ?
#
loop_
_entity_poly.entity_id
_entity_poly.type
_entity_poly.pdbx_seq_one_letter_code
_entity_poly.pdbx_strand_id
1 'polypeptide(L)'
;MQRRSGEGRPSWCYGTPGIARALHLAGVALGEEEWIRGAADAMREVLARPDGLRGLNDPGLCHGPAGLLQVTGRMAEELDAPALSARADELAEWLGDRFTLGSVYGFPTVLPAAGGSRTQDSPNPLEGAAGIALVLHGRVAPPAGAPAEAPAWDAALLLS
;
A
#
# COMPACT_ATOMS: atom_id res chain seq x y z
N MET A 1 9.98 -25.57 -13.14
CA MET A 1 9.58 -24.99 -11.83
C MET A 1 8.10 -24.64 -11.94
N GLN A 2 7.23 -25.41 -11.27
CA GLN A 2 5.77 -25.30 -11.39
C GLN A 2 5.25 -24.01 -10.73
N ARG A 3 4.26 -23.39 -11.37
CA ARG A 3 3.53 -22.22 -10.88
C ARG A 3 2.84 -22.57 -9.56
N ARG A 4 3.08 -21.81 -8.48
CA ARG A 4 2.09 -21.71 -7.40
C ARG A 4 0.98 -20.78 -7.86
N SER A 5 0.00 -21.32 -8.57
CA SER A 5 -1.24 -20.64 -8.98
C SER A 5 -2.18 -20.45 -7.79
N GLY A 6 -1.73 -19.71 -6.77
CA GLY A 6 -2.52 -19.44 -5.57
C GLY A 6 -1.98 -18.33 -4.65
N GLU A 7 -0.83 -17.74 -4.93
CA GLU A 7 -0.37 -16.57 -4.18
C GLU A 7 -1.01 -15.31 -4.77
N GLY A 8 -2.00 -14.77 -4.04
CA GLY A 8 -2.72 -13.57 -4.44
C GLY A 8 -1.79 -12.36 -4.59
N ARG A 9 -2.16 -11.42 -5.46
CA ARG A 9 -1.47 -10.12 -5.58
C ARG A 9 -1.53 -9.43 -4.21
N PRO A 10 -0.41 -8.87 -3.70
CA PRO A 10 -0.40 -8.20 -2.40
C PRO A 10 -1.06 -6.83 -2.50
N SER A 11 -2.38 -6.87 -2.60
CA SER A 11 -3.28 -5.73 -2.73
C SER A 11 -4.03 -5.50 -1.42
N TRP A 12 -4.49 -4.26 -1.24
CA TRP A 12 -5.40 -3.94 -0.14
C TRP A 12 -6.76 -4.63 -0.33
N CYS A 13 -7.35 -4.56 -1.54
CA CYS A 13 -8.72 -5.07 -1.73
C CYS A 13 -8.86 -6.60 -1.64
N TYR A 14 -7.89 -7.36 -2.16
CA TYR A 14 -7.94 -8.83 -2.18
C TYR A 14 -6.54 -9.45 -2.07
N GLY A 15 -5.87 -9.22 -0.95
CA GLY A 15 -4.55 -9.76 -0.70
C GLY A 15 -4.12 -9.70 0.77
N THR A 16 -2.95 -10.26 1.03
CA THR A 16 -2.35 -10.28 2.36
C THR A 16 -2.31 -8.91 3.04
N PRO A 17 -2.01 -7.78 2.37
CA PRO A 17 -2.03 -6.47 3.04
C PRO A 17 -3.37 -6.11 3.68
N GLY A 18 -4.48 -6.26 2.96
CA GLY A 18 -5.81 -5.99 3.52
C GLY A 18 -6.17 -6.95 4.65
N ILE A 19 -5.86 -8.24 4.49
CA ILE A 19 -6.13 -9.27 5.49
C ILE A 19 -5.31 -9.04 6.76
N ALA A 20 -4.02 -8.75 6.62
CA ALA A 20 -3.12 -8.47 7.73
C ALA A 20 -3.57 -7.23 8.49
N ARG A 21 -3.98 -6.16 7.80
CA ARG A 21 -4.52 -4.98 8.47
C ARG A 21 -5.81 -5.28 9.24
N ALA A 22 -6.74 -6.02 8.64
CA ALA A 22 -7.97 -6.42 9.32
C ALA A 22 -7.69 -7.26 10.57
N LEU A 23 -6.76 -8.21 10.48
CA LEU A 23 -6.32 -9.05 11.61
C LEU A 23 -5.62 -8.22 12.69
N HIS A 24 -4.80 -7.25 12.30
CA HIS A 24 -4.12 -6.33 13.21
C HIS A 24 -5.14 -5.53 14.03
N LEU A 25 -6.10 -4.87 13.36
CA LEU A 25 -7.15 -4.09 14.01
C LEU A 25 -8.01 -4.95 14.95
N ALA A 26 -8.38 -6.15 14.51
CA ALA A 26 -9.12 -7.09 15.36
C ALA A 26 -8.31 -7.51 16.59
N GLY A 27 -7.02 -7.78 16.42
CA GLY A 27 -6.11 -8.12 17.52
C GLY A 27 -5.99 -7.00 18.54
N VAL A 28 -5.86 -5.75 18.09
CA VAL A 28 -5.85 -4.57 18.98
C VAL A 28 -7.18 -4.43 19.72
N ALA A 29 -8.30 -4.53 19.02
CA ALA A 29 -9.64 -4.35 19.61
C ALA A 29 -9.99 -5.43 20.65
N LEU A 30 -9.47 -6.65 20.48
CA LEU A 30 -9.77 -7.80 21.34
C LEU A 30 -8.66 -8.12 22.35
N GLY A 31 -7.50 -7.47 22.26
CA GLY A 31 -6.33 -7.76 23.11
C GLY A 31 -5.63 -9.08 22.75
N GLU A 32 -5.73 -9.53 21.50
CA GLU A 32 -5.16 -10.79 21.03
C GLU A 32 -3.76 -10.59 20.42
N GLU A 33 -2.71 -10.68 21.25
CA GLU A 33 -1.32 -10.43 20.85
C GLU A 33 -0.82 -11.35 19.73
N GLU A 34 -1.30 -12.61 19.67
CA GLU A 34 -0.92 -13.55 18.62
C GLU A 34 -1.43 -13.09 17.25
N TRP A 35 -2.58 -12.43 17.19
CA TRP A 35 -3.16 -11.93 15.95
C TRP A 35 -2.40 -10.70 15.45
N ILE A 36 -2.04 -9.80 16.37
CA ILE A 36 -1.18 -8.66 16.10
C ILE A 36 0.16 -9.13 15.53
N ARG A 37 0.78 -10.13 16.16
CA ARG A 37 2.06 -10.70 15.71
C ARG A 37 1.93 -11.37 14.34
N GLY A 38 0.91 -12.19 14.15
CA GLY A 38 0.65 -12.87 12.88
C GLY A 38 0.40 -11.90 11.72
N ALA A 39 -0.32 -10.81 11.96
CA ALA A 39 -0.51 -9.74 10.98
C ALA A 39 0.82 -9.08 10.58
N ALA A 40 1.65 -8.74 11.57
CA ALA A 40 2.96 -8.14 11.33
C ALA A 40 3.88 -9.09 10.55
N ASP A 41 3.90 -10.38 10.90
CA ASP A 41 4.70 -11.40 10.22
C ASP A 41 4.24 -11.60 8.77
N ALA A 42 2.93 -11.66 8.52
CA ALA A 42 2.39 -11.75 7.17
C ALA A 42 2.81 -10.56 6.28
N MET A 43 2.82 -9.34 6.83
CA MET A 43 3.32 -8.17 6.11
C MET A 43 4.83 -8.24 5.83
N ARG A 44 5.63 -8.69 6.82
CA ARG A 44 7.07 -8.88 6.63
C ARG A 44 7.35 -9.91 5.53
N GLU A 45 6.61 -11.01 5.49
CA GLU A 45 6.73 -12.02 4.44
C GLU A 45 6.37 -11.47 3.06
N VAL A 46 5.27 -10.71 2.93
CA VAL A 46 4.91 -10.04 1.68
C VAL A 46 6.04 -9.17 1.17
N LEU A 47 6.59 -8.34 2.07
CA LEU A 47 7.65 -7.39 1.74
C LEU A 47 8.97 -8.10 1.47
N ALA A 48 9.33 -9.18 2.17
CA ALA A 48 10.61 -9.86 1.98
C ALA A 48 10.73 -10.61 0.64
N ARG A 49 9.63 -10.81 -0.09
CA ARG A 49 9.62 -11.53 -1.37
C ARG A 49 10.37 -10.75 -2.46
N PRO A 50 11.33 -11.37 -3.17
CA PRO A 50 12.03 -10.72 -4.28
C PRO A 50 11.10 -10.23 -5.39
N ASP A 51 10.03 -10.98 -5.64
CA ASP A 51 8.95 -10.65 -6.59
C ASP A 51 7.71 -10.09 -5.87
N GLY A 52 7.85 -9.53 -4.66
CA GLY A 52 6.74 -9.12 -3.81
C GLY A 52 5.82 -8.08 -4.46
N LEU A 53 6.34 -7.22 -5.32
CA LEU A 53 5.53 -6.21 -6.03
C LEU A 53 5.00 -6.70 -7.38
N ARG A 54 5.28 -7.96 -7.73
CA ARG A 54 4.90 -8.52 -9.02
C ARG A 54 3.39 -8.53 -9.18
N GLY A 55 2.91 -7.94 -10.27
CA GLY A 55 1.48 -7.83 -10.56
C GLY A 55 0.83 -6.58 -9.99
N LEU A 56 1.52 -5.73 -9.23
CA LEU A 56 1.04 -4.39 -8.86
C LEU A 56 1.32 -3.41 -10.02
N ASN A 57 0.63 -3.62 -11.15
CA ASN A 57 0.85 -2.85 -12.38
C ASN A 57 0.07 -1.52 -12.40
N ASP A 58 -0.96 -1.40 -11.55
CA ASP A 58 -1.69 -0.17 -11.29
C ASP A 58 -1.04 0.51 -10.09
N PRO A 59 -0.69 1.81 -10.15
CA PRO A 59 0.00 2.50 -9.06
C PRO A 59 -0.89 2.85 -7.85
N GLY A 60 -2.21 2.72 -7.95
CA GLY A 60 -3.21 3.23 -6.99
C GLY A 60 -3.37 2.46 -5.67
N LEU A 61 -4.34 2.90 -4.88
CA LEU A 61 -4.64 2.41 -3.52
C LEU A 61 -5.34 1.05 -3.51
N CYS A 62 -6.28 0.81 -4.42
CA CYS A 62 -7.16 -0.35 -4.36
C CYS A 62 -6.38 -1.67 -4.45
N HIS A 63 -5.52 -1.78 -5.47
CA HIS A 63 -4.79 -3.00 -5.77
C HIS A 63 -3.37 -2.75 -6.27
N GLY A 64 -2.84 -1.60 -5.90
CA GLY A 64 -1.53 -1.12 -6.32
C GLY A 64 -0.55 -0.93 -5.16
N PRO A 65 0.66 -0.49 -5.50
CA PRO A 65 1.75 -0.22 -4.57
C PRO A 65 1.44 0.94 -3.61
N ALA A 66 0.63 1.94 -3.99
CA ALA A 66 0.21 2.98 -3.05
C ALA A 66 -0.62 2.40 -1.89
N GLY A 67 -1.48 1.42 -2.15
CA GLY A 67 -2.25 0.73 -1.10
C GLY A 67 -1.35 -0.09 -0.18
N LEU A 68 -0.40 -0.82 -0.76
CA LEU A 68 0.60 -1.58 0.00
C LEU A 68 1.44 -0.65 0.89
N LEU A 69 1.88 0.48 0.35
CA LEU A 69 2.62 1.51 1.07
C LEU A 69 1.80 2.05 2.25
N GLN A 70 0.56 2.45 2.03
CA GLN A 70 -0.28 3.01 3.08
C GLN A 70 -0.53 2.03 4.23
N VAL A 71 -0.85 0.77 3.90
CA VAL A 71 -1.03 -0.30 4.91
C VAL A 71 0.27 -0.52 5.69
N THR A 72 1.41 -0.59 4.99
CA THR A 72 2.71 -0.82 5.62
C THR A 72 3.09 0.32 6.56
N GLY A 73 2.88 1.57 6.15
CA GLY A 73 3.14 2.75 6.97
C GLY A 73 2.31 2.76 8.25
N ARG A 74 1.00 2.53 8.15
CA ARG A 74 0.11 2.49 9.33
C ARG A 74 0.47 1.39 10.32
N MET A 75 0.74 0.19 9.81
CA MET A 75 1.19 -0.90 10.67
C MET A 75 2.56 -0.61 11.28
N ALA A 76 3.47 0.08 10.57
CA ALA A 76 4.77 0.45 11.12
C ALA A 76 4.66 1.44 12.29
N GLU A 77 3.78 2.44 12.17
CA GLU A 77 3.53 3.44 13.20
C GLU A 77 2.89 2.82 14.45
N GLU A 78 1.81 2.06 14.27
CA GLU A 78 1.04 1.48 15.40
C GLU A 78 1.80 0.39 16.15
N LEU A 79 2.66 -0.38 15.45
CA LEU A 79 3.46 -1.45 16.03
C LEU A 79 4.83 -0.99 16.55
N ASP A 80 5.18 0.28 16.38
CA ASP A 80 6.55 0.80 16.58
C ASP A 80 7.60 -0.12 15.92
N ALA A 81 7.45 -0.35 14.61
CA ALA A 81 8.21 -1.35 13.87
C ALA A 81 9.15 -0.71 12.82
N PRO A 82 10.40 -0.35 13.18
CA PRO A 82 11.34 0.34 12.29
C PRO A 82 11.60 -0.38 10.96
N ALA A 83 11.62 -1.72 10.97
CA ALA A 83 11.82 -2.51 9.76
C ALA A 83 10.66 -2.36 8.76
N LEU A 84 9.41 -2.25 9.23
CA LEU A 84 8.27 -1.97 8.35
C LEU A 84 8.30 -0.52 7.86
N SER A 85 8.71 0.40 8.72
CA SER A 85 8.85 1.83 8.37
C SER A 85 9.87 2.04 7.24
N ALA A 86 11.02 1.36 7.30
CA ALA A 86 12.03 1.37 6.24
C ALA A 86 11.50 0.80 4.92
N ARG A 87 10.74 -0.31 4.96
CA ARG A 87 10.11 -0.85 3.75
C ARG A 87 9.04 0.07 3.18
N ALA A 88 8.33 0.82 4.02
CA ALA A 88 7.42 1.88 3.56
C ALA A 88 8.19 3.02 2.86
N ASP A 89 9.35 3.45 3.37
CA ASP A 89 10.19 4.44 2.69
C ASP A 89 10.61 3.96 1.29
N GLU A 90 11.13 2.74 1.21
CA GLU A 90 11.57 2.15 -0.07
C GLU A 90 10.41 2.02 -1.08
N LEU A 91 9.20 1.69 -0.61
CA LEU A 91 7.99 1.68 -1.44
C LEU A 91 7.60 3.08 -1.92
N ALA A 92 7.76 4.10 -1.06
CA ALA A 92 7.46 5.48 -1.42
C ALA A 92 8.44 6.02 -2.48
N GLU A 93 9.73 5.74 -2.33
CA GLU A 93 10.76 6.06 -3.33
C GLU A 93 10.45 5.37 -4.66
N TRP A 94 10.23 4.06 -4.64
CA TRP A 94 9.89 3.29 -5.83
C TRP A 94 8.61 3.78 -6.52
N LEU A 95 7.61 4.24 -5.74
CA LEU A 95 6.38 4.80 -6.28
C LEU A 95 6.64 6.19 -6.88
N GLY A 96 7.46 7.00 -6.23
CA GLY A 96 7.90 8.30 -6.73
C GLY A 96 8.64 8.21 -8.07
N ASP A 97 9.50 7.20 -8.24
CA ASP A 97 10.22 6.95 -9.50
C ASP A 97 9.31 6.65 -10.70
N ARG A 98 8.04 6.34 -10.46
CA ARG A 98 7.03 6.14 -11.53
C ARG A 98 6.36 7.42 -11.98
N PHE A 99 6.67 8.55 -11.35
CA PHE A 99 6.19 9.85 -11.80
C PHE A 99 6.65 10.10 -13.25
N THR A 100 5.69 10.26 -14.15
CA THR A 100 5.92 10.46 -15.56
C THR A 100 5.63 11.91 -15.92
N LEU A 101 6.70 12.68 -16.15
CA LEU A 101 6.60 14.04 -16.66
C LEU A 101 5.91 14.03 -18.03
N GLY A 102 4.90 14.89 -18.20
CA GLY A 102 4.11 15.00 -19.44
C GLY A 102 2.85 14.14 -19.48
N SER A 103 2.59 13.31 -18.47
CA SER A 103 1.24 12.76 -18.22
C SER A 103 0.34 13.81 -17.58
N VAL A 104 -0.99 13.60 -17.58
CA VAL A 104 -1.94 14.61 -17.11
C VAL A 104 -1.81 14.83 -15.60
N TYR A 105 -1.61 13.75 -14.84
CA TYR A 105 -1.54 13.80 -13.37
C TYR A 105 -0.27 13.19 -12.78
N GLY A 106 0.73 12.87 -13.60
CA GLY A 106 2.02 12.34 -13.14
C GLY A 106 2.06 10.82 -13.00
N PHE A 107 0.94 10.15 -12.78
CA PHE A 107 0.88 8.69 -12.51
C PHE A 107 -0.07 7.97 -13.47
N PRO A 108 0.34 7.77 -14.73
CA PRO A 108 -0.46 7.01 -15.69
C PRO A 108 -0.57 5.53 -15.31
N THR A 109 -1.78 4.97 -15.33
CA THR A 109 -2.00 3.53 -15.21
C THR A 109 -1.83 2.86 -16.56
N VAL A 110 -1.02 1.80 -16.63
CA VAL A 110 -0.85 1.00 -17.85
C VAL A 110 -1.82 -0.18 -17.83
N LEU A 111 -2.84 -0.11 -18.67
CA LEU A 111 -3.87 -1.13 -18.77
C LEU A 111 -3.65 -2.04 -19.98
N PRO A 112 -3.93 -3.35 -19.87
CA PRO A 112 -4.00 -4.23 -21.04
C PRO A 112 -5.08 -3.75 -22.02
N ALA A 113 -4.76 -3.77 -23.32
CA ALA A 113 -5.70 -3.43 -24.38
C ALA A 113 -5.58 -4.42 -25.56
N ALA A 114 -6.61 -4.48 -26.41
CA ALA A 114 -6.53 -5.27 -27.63
C ALA A 114 -5.36 -4.75 -28.50
N GLY A 115 -4.35 -5.59 -28.73
CA GLY A 115 -3.17 -5.24 -29.53
C GLY A 115 -2.04 -4.53 -28.77
N GLY A 116 -2.07 -4.44 -27.43
CA GLY A 116 -0.96 -3.89 -26.66
C GLY A 116 -1.35 -3.40 -25.27
N SER A 117 -0.88 -2.22 -24.90
CA SER A 117 -1.26 -1.52 -23.68
C SER A 117 -1.85 -0.16 -23.99
N ARG A 118 -2.77 0.29 -23.13
CA ARG A 118 -3.29 1.65 -23.14
C ARG A 118 -2.91 2.33 -21.84
N THR A 119 -2.43 3.56 -21.94
CA THR A 119 -2.26 4.43 -20.77
C THR A 119 -3.58 5.10 -20.41
N GLN A 120 -3.92 5.09 -19.13
CA GLN A 120 -5.04 5.84 -18.58
C GLN A 120 -4.56 6.73 -17.44
N ASP A 121 -4.76 8.03 -17.60
CA ASP A 121 -4.66 9.00 -16.51
C ASP A 121 -5.99 9.04 -15.76
N SER A 122 -5.93 8.94 -14.43
CA SER A 122 -7.10 9.06 -13.56
C SER A 122 -6.79 9.99 -12.39
N PRO A 123 -7.63 10.99 -12.10
CA PRO A 123 -7.49 11.81 -10.90
C PRO A 123 -8.16 11.19 -9.67
N ASN A 124 -8.75 9.99 -9.80
CA ASN A 124 -9.59 9.42 -8.74
C ASN A 124 -8.74 8.99 -7.51
N PRO A 125 -9.36 8.82 -6.33
CA PRO A 125 -8.63 8.42 -5.13
C PRO A 125 -8.17 6.97 -5.16
N LEU A 126 -9.01 6.01 -5.57
CA LEU A 126 -8.71 4.57 -5.38
C LEU A 126 -7.68 4.00 -6.37
N GLU A 127 -7.63 4.51 -7.59
CA GLU A 127 -6.88 3.97 -8.73
C GLU A 127 -6.08 5.07 -9.45
N GLY A 128 -6.11 6.30 -8.94
CA GLY A 128 -5.59 7.48 -9.62
C GLY A 128 -4.61 8.29 -8.80
N ALA A 129 -4.14 9.36 -9.42
CA ALA A 129 -3.07 10.21 -8.91
C ALA A 129 -3.39 10.89 -7.57
N ALA A 130 -4.67 11.15 -7.25
CA ALA A 130 -5.04 11.77 -5.98
C ALA A 130 -4.70 10.86 -4.78
N GLY A 131 -5.00 9.56 -4.86
CA GLY A 131 -4.65 8.62 -3.80
C GLY A 131 -3.14 8.44 -3.66
N ILE A 132 -2.43 8.36 -4.78
CA ILE A 132 -0.97 8.25 -4.81
C ILE A 132 -0.33 9.48 -4.14
N ALA A 133 -0.80 10.68 -4.49
CA ALA A 133 -0.32 11.92 -3.89
C ALA A 133 -0.59 11.98 -2.37
N LEU A 134 -1.76 11.54 -1.90
CA LEU A 134 -2.09 11.48 -0.48
C LEU A 134 -1.12 10.57 0.30
N VAL A 135 -0.84 9.38 -0.24
CA VAL A 135 0.08 8.41 0.38
C VAL A 135 1.51 8.98 0.43
N LEU A 136 2.02 9.48 -0.70
CA LEU A 136 3.36 10.06 -0.76
C LEU A 136 3.49 11.28 0.15
N HIS A 137 2.47 12.14 0.20
CA HIS A 137 2.44 13.30 1.09
C HIS A 137 2.50 12.87 2.56
N GLY A 138 1.71 11.87 2.95
CA GLY A 138 1.72 11.32 4.31
C GLY A 138 3.07 10.73 4.73
N ARG A 139 3.88 10.24 3.78
CA ARG A 139 5.20 9.69 4.09
C ARG A 139 6.30 10.75 4.22
N VAL A 140 6.20 11.85 3.47
CA VAL A 140 7.20 12.94 3.43
C VAL A 140 6.92 14.01 4.49
N ALA A 141 5.66 14.21 4.88
CA ALA A 141 5.33 15.16 5.94
C ALA A 141 5.50 14.49 7.32
N PRO A 142 6.50 14.86 8.14
CA PRO A 142 6.40 14.57 9.56
C PRO A 142 5.17 15.31 10.10
N PRO A 143 4.37 14.72 11.00
CA PRO A 143 3.32 15.49 11.64
C PRO A 143 3.97 16.61 12.44
N ALA A 144 3.83 17.84 11.95
CA ALA A 144 4.32 19.01 12.63
C ALA A 144 3.51 19.21 13.92
N GLY A 145 4.09 18.81 15.05
CA GLY A 145 3.75 19.33 16.38
C GLY A 145 2.34 19.04 16.93
N ALA A 146 1.52 18.23 16.27
CA ALA A 146 0.24 17.78 16.79
C ALA A 146 0.22 16.25 16.83
N PRO A 147 -0.42 15.60 17.82
CA PRO A 147 -0.71 14.17 17.70
C PRO A 147 -1.48 14.01 16.40
N ALA A 148 -0.87 13.32 15.43
CA ALA A 148 -1.49 13.13 14.14
C ALA A 148 -2.68 12.22 14.38
N GLU A 149 -3.88 12.78 14.49
CA GLU A 149 -5.09 11.99 14.24
C GLU A 149 -4.88 11.31 12.89
N ALA A 150 -5.19 10.01 12.83
CA ALA A 150 -5.14 9.29 11.56
C ALA A 150 -5.90 10.13 10.51
N PRO A 151 -5.31 10.39 9.33
CA PRO A 151 -5.96 11.17 8.29
C PRO A 151 -7.38 10.67 8.07
N ALA A 152 -8.35 11.58 8.07
CA ALA A 152 -9.77 11.23 7.96
C ALA A 152 -10.11 10.35 6.73
N TRP A 153 -9.25 10.33 5.71
CA TRP A 153 -9.42 9.50 4.52
C TRP A 153 -9.01 8.03 4.72
N ASP A 154 -8.18 7.70 5.72
CA ASP A 154 -7.80 6.31 6.03
C ASP A 154 -8.98 5.46 6.49
N ALA A 155 -9.97 6.09 7.13
CA ALA A 155 -11.21 5.42 7.55
C ALA A 155 -11.95 4.81 6.35
N ALA A 156 -11.89 5.43 5.17
CA ALA A 156 -12.51 4.90 3.95
C ALA A 156 -11.86 3.57 3.48
N LEU A 157 -10.67 3.26 4.00
CA LEU A 157 -9.89 2.07 3.67
C LEU A 157 -9.71 1.10 4.86
N LEU A 158 -10.37 1.38 6.00
CA LEU A 158 -10.15 0.66 7.27
C LEU A 158 -8.67 0.68 7.71
N LEU A 159 -8.03 1.85 7.59
CA LEU A 159 -6.61 2.05 7.93
C LEU A 159 -6.39 2.96 9.16
N SER A 160 -7.45 3.29 9.88
CA SER A 160 -7.45 4.10 11.12
C SER A 160 -7.99 3.32 12.30
#